data_AF-A0A2S0NEV1-F1
#
_entry.id   AF-A0A2S0NEV1-F1
#
_cell.length_a   1.000
_cell.length_b   1.000
_cell.length_c   1.000
_cell.angle_alpha   90.00
_cell.angle_beta   90.00
_cell.angle_gamma   90.00
#
_symmetry.space_group_name_H-M   'P 1'
#
loop_
_entity.id
_entity.type
_entity.pdbx_description
1 polymer ?
#
loop_
_entity_poly.entity_id
_entity_poly.type
_entity_poly.pdbx_seq_one_letter_code
_entity_poly.pdbx_strand_id
1 'polypeptide(L)'
;MSTLIHASLLRTFVAAAALVLAALFSLSPAPAAAQRDRCADYANGMVAQDQRARQMRCPGWNSHSNYGGHYNWCRAQTPQRVQQAISNWQTRFQACQFAAGGSPAARADASRCVAYGDEMVRMDRMARQQACRGWNSHSNRNNHIQWCQLQTPERVNQALSNWRQRLRGC
;
A
#
# COMPACT_ATOMS: atom_id res chain seq x y z
N MET A 1 -67.99 -24.01 -19.60
CA MET A 1 -67.22 -23.40 -18.49
C MET A 1 -65.74 -23.51 -18.86
N SER A 2 -65.29 -22.78 -19.87
CA SER A 2 -64.80 -21.39 -19.82
C SER A 2 -63.52 -21.24 -19.00
N THR A 3 -62.42 -21.44 -19.74
CA THR A 3 -61.07 -20.89 -19.62
C THR A 3 -61.02 -19.47 -19.07
N LEU A 4 -59.96 -19.14 -18.31
CA LEU A 4 -59.24 -17.86 -18.36
C LEU A 4 -57.92 -17.93 -17.57
N ILE A 5 -56.86 -18.25 -18.31
CA ILE A 5 -55.45 -18.13 -17.92
C ILE A 5 -55.10 -16.64 -17.95
N HIS A 6 -54.79 -16.06 -16.79
CA HIS A 6 -54.40 -14.66 -16.67
C HIS A 6 -52.95 -14.45 -17.11
N ALA A 7 -52.82 -13.83 -18.28
CA ALA A 7 -51.60 -13.20 -18.76
C ALA A 7 -51.25 -12.00 -17.85
N SER A 8 -50.14 -12.07 -17.11
CA SER A 8 -49.61 -10.93 -16.34
C SER A 8 -48.07 -10.90 -16.29
N LEU A 9 -47.41 -11.44 -17.31
CA LEU A 9 -45.95 -11.51 -17.41
C LEU A 9 -45.41 -10.65 -18.55
N LEU A 10 -45.80 -9.38 -18.70
CA LEU A 10 -45.21 -8.59 -19.81
C LEU A 10 -45.30 -7.06 -19.67
N ARG A 11 -45.01 -6.46 -18.50
CA ARG A 11 -45.02 -4.97 -18.39
C ARG A 11 -43.92 -4.30 -17.56
N THR A 12 -42.84 -4.97 -17.18
CA THR A 12 -41.77 -4.35 -16.36
C THR A 12 -40.36 -4.60 -16.90
N PHE A 13 -40.14 -4.48 -18.21
CA PHE A 13 -38.80 -4.59 -18.82
C PHE A 13 -38.39 -3.38 -19.68
N VAL A 14 -38.95 -2.18 -19.47
CA VAL A 14 -38.59 -1.00 -20.30
C VAL A 14 -38.00 0.17 -19.52
N ALA A 15 -38.00 0.14 -18.18
CA ALA A 15 -37.52 1.28 -17.37
C ALA A 15 -36.10 1.13 -16.79
N ALA A 16 -35.27 0.21 -17.31
CA ALA A 16 -33.94 -0.09 -16.74
C ALA A 16 -32.75 0.19 -17.69
N ALA A 17 -32.95 0.86 -18.83
CA ALA A 17 -31.89 1.09 -19.82
C ALA A 17 -31.28 2.51 -19.80
N ALA A 18 -31.86 3.47 -19.08
CA ALA A 18 -31.49 4.89 -19.21
C ALA A 18 -30.49 5.43 -18.16
N LEU A 19 -30.07 4.64 -17.16
CA LEU A 19 -29.22 5.12 -16.06
C LEU A 19 -27.76 4.65 -16.11
N VAL A 20 -27.34 3.89 -17.13
CA VAL A 20 -25.97 3.35 -17.23
C VAL A 20 -25.03 4.22 -18.09
N LEU A 21 -25.53 5.19 -18.85
CA LEU A 21 -24.69 6.00 -19.75
C LEU A 21 -24.02 7.25 -19.13
N ALA A 22 -24.32 7.63 -17.89
CA ALA A 22 -23.76 8.84 -17.27
C ALA A 22 -22.41 8.62 -16.55
N ALA A 23 -21.97 7.37 -16.36
CA ALA A 23 -20.76 7.06 -15.60
C ALA A 23 -19.45 7.05 -16.42
N LEU A 24 -19.52 7.25 -17.74
CA LEU A 24 -18.35 7.13 -18.63
C LEU A 24 -17.56 8.43 -18.85
N PHE A 25 -18.00 9.58 -18.32
CA PHE A 25 -17.45 10.90 -18.68
C PHE A 25 -16.67 11.65 -17.59
N SER A 26 -16.37 11.04 -16.45
CA SER A 26 -15.60 11.71 -15.38
C SER A 26 -14.16 11.19 -15.22
N LEU A 27 -13.51 10.77 -16.30
CA LEU A 27 -12.06 10.57 -16.33
C LEU A 27 -11.37 11.89 -16.72
N SER A 28 -11.56 12.93 -15.89
CA SER A 28 -10.78 14.16 -16.06
C SER A 28 -9.30 13.84 -15.82
N PRO A 29 -8.38 14.21 -16.73
CA PRO A 29 -6.95 14.06 -16.47
C PRO A 29 -6.61 14.83 -15.20
N ALA A 30 -5.88 14.19 -14.29
CA ALA A 30 -5.44 14.82 -13.05
C ALA A 30 -4.71 16.14 -13.38
N PRO A 31 -4.98 17.24 -12.66
CA PRO A 31 -4.40 18.53 -12.98
C PRO A 31 -2.86 18.45 -12.97
N ALA A 32 -2.22 18.99 -14.02
CA ALA A 32 -0.77 18.92 -14.21
C ALA A 32 0.06 19.52 -13.04
N ALA A 33 -0.56 20.33 -12.18
CA ALA A 33 0.03 20.80 -10.93
C ALA A 33 0.24 19.66 -9.92
N ALA A 34 -0.77 18.83 -9.68
CA ALA A 34 -0.70 17.70 -8.74
C ALA A 34 0.35 16.65 -9.16
N GLN A 35 0.61 16.52 -10.47
CA GLN A 35 1.69 15.67 -10.98
C GLN A 35 3.08 16.26 -10.74
N ARG A 36 3.23 17.60 -10.86
CA ARG A 36 4.50 18.28 -10.56
C ARG A 36 4.88 18.13 -9.09
N ASP A 37 3.93 18.36 -8.19
CA ASP A 37 4.15 18.26 -6.76
C ASP A 37 4.57 16.82 -6.36
N ARG A 38 3.86 15.81 -6.88
CA ARG A 38 4.19 14.39 -6.63
C ARG A 38 5.62 14.02 -7.08
N CYS A 39 6.05 14.49 -8.25
CA CYS A 39 7.37 14.15 -8.76
C CYS A 39 8.49 14.91 -8.05
N ALA A 40 8.23 16.13 -7.58
CA ALA A 40 9.14 16.85 -6.71
C ALA A 40 9.33 16.10 -5.38
N ASP A 41 8.24 15.64 -4.76
CA ASP A 41 8.28 14.86 -3.53
C ASP A 41 9.03 13.53 -3.71
N TYR A 42 8.77 12.81 -4.80
CA TYR A 42 9.50 11.59 -5.14
C TYR A 42 11.00 11.85 -5.25
N ALA A 43 11.40 12.87 -6.01
CA ALA A 43 12.80 13.19 -6.24
C ALA A 43 13.51 13.62 -4.95
N ASN A 44 12.87 14.47 -4.14
CA ASN A 44 13.38 14.86 -2.81
C ASN A 44 13.56 13.64 -1.89
N GLY A 45 12.57 12.74 -1.86
CA GLY A 45 12.64 11.51 -1.07
C GLY A 45 13.81 10.62 -1.47
N MET A 46 14.02 10.43 -2.77
CA MET A 46 15.13 9.62 -3.29
C MET A 46 16.50 10.23 -2.98
N VAL A 47 16.66 11.55 -3.11
CA VAL A 47 17.91 12.25 -2.78
C VAL A 47 18.22 12.13 -1.29
N ALA A 48 17.23 12.39 -0.42
CA ALA A 48 17.41 12.28 1.02
C ALA A 48 17.76 10.85 1.46
N GLN A 49 17.12 9.86 0.85
CA GLN A 49 17.39 8.45 1.11
C GLN A 49 18.80 8.04 0.69
N ASP A 50 19.27 8.48 -0.48
CA ASP A 50 20.63 8.24 -0.94
C ASP A 50 21.68 8.88 -0.02
N GLN A 51 21.47 10.11 0.42
CA GLN A 51 22.37 10.79 1.36
C GLN A 51 22.49 10.02 2.68
N ARG A 52 21.36 9.61 3.26
CA ARG A 52 21.35 8.79 4.49
C ARG A 52 22.04 7.45 4.26
N ALA A 53 21.81 6.83 3.11
CA ALA A 53 22.40 5.54 2.78
C ALA A 53 23.94 5.61 2.73
N ARG A 54 24.46 6.67 2.12
CA ARG A 54 25.89 6.96 2.06
C ARG A 54 26.47 7.23 3.45
N GLN A 55 25.77 8.01 4.28
CA GLN A 55 26.19 8.28 5.68
C GLN A 55 26.32 6.98 6.49
N MET A 56 25.39 6.04 6.32
CA MET A 56 25.40 4.73 6.96
C MET A 56 26.37 3.72 6.32
N ARG A 57 27.04 4.09 5.21
CA ARG A 57 27.91 3.21 4.42
C ARG A 57 27.20 1.91 4.01
N CYS A 58 25.95 2.03 3.55
CA CYS A 58 25.15 0.90 3.09
C CYS A 58 25.90 -0.02 2.13
N PRO A 59 26.12 -1.30 2.45
CA PRO A 59 26.72 -2.23 1.51
C PRO A 59 25.78 -2.47 0.32
N GLY A 60 26.31 -2.38 -0.91
CA GLY A 60 25.56 -2.62 -2.14
C GLY A 60 24.52 -1.56 -2.52
N TRP A 61 24.48 -0.41 -1.82
CA TRP A 61 23.59 0.68 -2.18
C TRP A 61 24.02 1.33 -3.50
N ASN A 62 23.14 1.27 -4.51
CA ASN A 62 23.45 1.69 -5.88
C ASN A 62 22.53 2.83 -6.39
N SER A 63 21.97 3.63 -5.48
CA SER A 63 21.22 4.83 -5.85
C SER A 63 22.13 6.06 -6.02
N HIS A 64 21.54 7.20 -6.37
CA HIS A 64 22.24 8.46 -6.56
C HIS A 64 21.42 9.67 -6.08
N SER A 65 22.12 10.74 -5.70
CA SER A 65 21.53 12.01 -5.22
C SER A 65 21.15 13.00 -6.33
N ASN A 66 21.07 12.56 -7.59
CA ASN A 66 20.66 13.40 -8.72
C ASN A 66 19.13 13.64 -8.71
N TYR A 67 18.70 14.77 -8.15
CA TYR A 67 17.29 15.21 -8.13
C TYR A 67 16.67 15.25 -9.54
N GLY A 68 17.35 15.87 -10.50
CA GLY A 68 16.83 16.04 -11.86
C GLY A 68 16.56 14.72 -12.56
N GLY A 69 17.45 13.73 -12.36
CA GLY A 69 17.25 12.37 -12.86
C GLY A 69 16.00 11.71 -12.29
N HIS A 70 15.80 11.79 -10.97
CA HIS A 70 14.61 11.21 -10.32
C HIS A 70 13.31 11.92 -10.72
N TYR A 71 13.34 13.25 -10.82
CA TYR A 71 12.19 14.06 -11.21
C TYR A 71 11.76 13.77 -12.66
N ASN A 72 12.73 13.75 -13.58
CA ASN A 72 12.47 13.45 -14.99
C ASN A 72 11.99 12.02 -15.18
N TRP A 73 12.57 11.05 -14.46
CA TRP A 73 12.08 9.69 -14.44
C TRP A 73 10.63 9.63 -13.98
N CYS A 74 10.29 10.22 -12.83
CA CYS A 74 8.92 10.21 -12.30
C CYS A 74 7.90 10.77 -13.28
N ARG A 75 8.23 11.88 -13.95
CA ARG A 75 7.34 12.50 -14.96
C ARG A 75 7.04 11.60 -16.14
N ALA A 76 7.95 10.70 -16.48
CA ALA A 76 7.80 9.76 -17.59
C ALA A 76 7.09 8.45 -17.19
N GLN A 77 6.74 8.26 -15.92
CA GLN A 77 6.14 7.02 -15.42
C GLN A 77 4.66 7.18 -15.05
N THR A 78 3.96 6.05 -15.06
CA THR A 78 2.60 5.99 -14.51
C THR A 78 2.61 6.11 -12.98
N PRO A 79 1.54 6.63 -12.36
CA PRO A 79 1.43 6.68 -10.90
C PRO A 79 1.66 5.33 -10.22
N GLN A 80 1.14 4.23 -10.78
CA GLN A 80 1.36 2.90 -10.22
C GLN A 80 2.85 2.51 -10.23
N ARG A 81 3.57 2.85 -11.31
CA ARG A 81 4.99 2.51 -11.44
C ARG A 81 5.86 3.33 -10.48
N VAL A 82 5.54 4.61 -10.28
CA VAL A 82 6.19 5.46 -9.27
C VAL A 82 5.95 4.90 -7.87
N GLN A 83 4.72 4.53 -7.54
CA GLN A 83 4.40 3.94 -6.24
C GLN A 83 5.15 2.62 -5.98
N GLN A 84 5.27 1.78 -7.01
CA GLN A 84 6.06 0.55 -6.93
C GLN A 84 7.55 0.85 -6.71
N ALA A 85 8.11 1.84 -7.41
CA ALA A 85 9.50 2.24 -7.22
C ALA A 85 9.76 2.77 -5.80
N ILE A 86 8.86 3.60 -5.25
CA ILE A 86 8.93 4.05 -3.86
C ILE A 86 9.00 2.86 -2.91
N SER A 87 8.10 1.88 -3.07
CA SER A 87 8.09 0.66 -2.24
C SER A 87 9.40 -0.14 -2.36
N ASN A 88 9.92 -0.30 -3.58
CA ASN A 88 11.16 -1.05 -3.83
C ASN A 88 12.38 -0.37 -3.18
N TRP A 89 12.48 0.95 -3.34
CA TRP A 89 13.58 1.72 -2.74
C TRP A 89 13.51 1.71 -1.22
N GLN A 90 12.31 1.88 -0.64
CA GLN A 90 12.11 1.78 0.80
C GLN A 90 12.59 0.44 1.36
N THR A 91 12.20 -0.68 0.74
CA THR A 91 12.67 -2.02 1.14
C THR A 91 14.20 -2.14 1.07
N ARG A 92 14.83 -1.64 -0.01
CA ARG A 92 16.29 -1.66 -0.16
C ARG A 92 17.00 -0.85 0.92
N PHE A 93 16.48 0.32 1.24
CA PHE A 93 17.11 1.19 2.24
C PHE A 93 16.93 0.66 3.65
N GLN A 94 15.78 0.07 3.95
CA GLN A 94 15.58 -0.66 5.20
C GLN A 94 16.58 -1.81 5.34
N ALA A 95 16.76 -2.62 4.29
CA ALA A 95 17.78 -3.67 4.28
C ALA A 95 19.19 -3.13 4.54
N CYS A 96 19.52 -1.96 3.98
CA CYS A 96 20.74 -1.27 4.36
C CYS A 96 20.76 -0.90 5.86
N GLN A 97 19.72 -0.25 6.37
CA GLN A 97 19.70 0.22 7.77
C GLN A 97 19.97 -0.93 8.73
N PHE A 98 19.48 -2.13 8.41
CA PHE A 98 19.81 -3.35 9.12
C PHE A 98 21.29 -3.74 9.02
N ALA A 99 21.84 -3.79 7.81
CA ALA A 99 23.25 -4.14 7.61
C ALA A 99 24.22 -3.15 8.29
N ALA A 100 23.90 -1.85 8.27
CA ALA A 100 24.70 -0.81 8.89
C ALA A 100 24.59 -0.77 10.43
N GLY A 101 23.50 -1.29 11.00
CA GLY A 101 23.21 -1.27 12.44
C GLY A 101 23.99 -2.28 13.30
N GLY A 102 24.79 -3.16 12.71
CA GLY A 102 25.85 -3.90 13.41
C GLY A 102 25.46 -4.91 14.50
N SER A 103 24.20 -5.30 14.71
CA SER A 103 23.86 -6.39 15.66
C SER A 103 22.71 -7.31 15.17
N PRO A 104 23.00 -8.60 14.85
CA PRO A 104 22.03 -9.61 14.43
C PRO A 104 21.24 -10.30 15.55
N ALA A 105 21.51 -10.02 16.82
CA ALA A 105 20.83 -10.71 17.91
C ALA A 105 19.38 -10.19 18.06
N ALA A 106 18.45 -10.93 17.43
CA ALA A 106 17.01 -10.91 17.65
C ALA A 106 16.19 -9.73 17.11
N ARG A 107 16.40 -9.29 15.86
CA ARG A 107 15.39 -8.49 15.12
C ARG A 107 14.85 -9.27 13.92
N ALA A 108 13.54 -9.16 13.67
CA ALA A 108 12.91 -9.80 12.51
C ALA A 108 13.57 -9.33 11.20
N ASP A 109 13.88 -10.27 10.30
CA ASP A 109 14.52 -9.97 9.02
C ASP A 109 13.61 -9.11 8.11
N ALA A 110 14.22 -8.44 7.14
CA ALA A 110 13.51 -7.50 6.27
C ALA A 110 12.36 -8.15 5.47
N SER A 111 12.53 -9.39 5.01
CA SER A 111 11.49 -10.11 4.27
C SER A 111 10.29 -10.40 5.17
N ARG A 112 10.54 -10.89 6.38
CA ARG A 112 9.51 -11.10 7.40
C ARG A 112 8.78 -9.81 7.75
N CYS A 113 9.46 -8.67 7.86
CA CYS A 113 8.80 -7.40 8.17
C CYS A 113 7.94 -6.86 7.03
N VAL A 114 8.38 -7.04 5.77
CA VAL A 114 7.56 -6.76 4.58
C VAL A 114 6.28 -7.61 4.62
N ALA A 115 6.41 -8.92 4.84
CA ALA A 115 5.27 -9.83 4.93
C ALA A 115 4.32 -9.48 6.10
N TYR A 116 4.87 -9.10 7.26
CA TYR A 116 4.10 -8.61 8.40
C TYR A 116 3.30 -7.35 8.05
N GLY A 117 3.94 -6.37 7.40
CA GLY A 117 3.27 -5.15 6.96
C GLY A 117 2.12 -5.41 5.98
N ASP A 118 2.33 -6.31 5.01
CA ASP A 118 1.30 -6.71 4.04
C ASP A 118 0.11 -7.40 4.73
N GLU A 119 0.39 -8.33 5.63
CA GLU A 119 -0.62 -9.06 6.38
C GLU A 119 -1.45 -8.15 7.30
N MET A 120 -0.81 -7.18 7.97
CA MET A 120 -1.50 -6.21 8.81
C MET A 120 -2.45 -5.31 8.01
N VAL A 121 -2.05 -4.86 6.82
CA VAL A 121 -2.93 -4.07 5.93
C VAL A 121 -4.07 -4.93 5.40
N ARG A 122 -3.83 -6.20 5.07
CA ARG A 122 -4.87 -7.14 4.66
C ARG A 122 -5.91 -7.34 5.78
N MET A 123 -5.48 -7.59 7.01
CA MET A 123 -6.37 -7.76 8.16
C MET A 123 -7.17 -6.48 8.47
N ASP A 124 -6.55 -5.31 8.35
CA ASP A 124 -7.24 -4.02 8.54
C ASP A 124 -8.39 -3.82 7.53
N ARG A 125 -8.18 -4.17 6.26
CA ARG A 125 -9.25 -4.13 5.24
C ARG A 125 -10.39 -5.08 5.58
N MET A 126 -10.09 -6.31 6.00
CA MET A 126 -11.11 -7.29 6.40
C MET A 126 -11.92 -6.82 7.61
N ALA A 127 -11.25 -6.32 8.65
CA ALA A 127 -11.92 -5.84 9.86
C ALA A 127 -12.88 -4.67 9.56
N ARG A 128 -12.49 -3.75 8.68
CA ARG A 128 -13.34 -2.65 8.22
C ARG A 128 -14.56 -3.16 7.44
N GLN A 129 -14.37 -4.14 6.55
CA GLN A 129 -15.46 -4.76 5.79
C GLN A 129 -16.49 -5.46 6.70
N GLN A 130 -16.04 -6.02 7.82
CA GLN A 130 -16.88 -6.69 8.82
C GLN A 130 -17.46 -5.73 9.87
N ALA A 131 -17.21 -4.41 9.75
CA ALA A 131 -17.60 -3.40 10.73
C ALA A 131 -17.16 -3.77 12.17
N CYS A 132 -15.98 -4.36 12.31
CA CYS A 132 -15.52 -4.95 13.55
C CYS A 132 -15.33 -3.89 14.66
N ARG A 133 -16.13 -3.99 15.73
CA ARG A 133 -16.13 -3.03 16.83
C ARG A 133 -14.81 -3.12 17.62
N GLY A 134 -14.18 -1.97 17.87
CA GLY A 134 -12.94 -1.88 18.63
C GLY A 134 -11.67 -2.26 17.84
N TRP A 135 -11.77 -2.44 16.52
CA TRP A 135 -10.58 -2.57 15.68
C TRP A 135 -9.81 -1.24 15.61
N ASN A 136 -8.56 -1.25 16.07
CA ASN A 136 -7.73 -0.04 16.21
C ASN A 136 -6.37 -0.14 15.49
N SER A 137 -6.26 -1.04 14.50
CA SER A 137 -5.10 -1.05 13.61
C SER A 137 -5.15 0.12 12.61
N HIS A 138 -4.01 0.51 12.05
CA HIS A 138 -3.91 1.49 10.98
C HIS A 138 -3.59 0.82 9.63
N SER A 139 -4.06 1.42 8.53
CA SER A 139 -3.84 0.93 7.16
C SER A 139 -2.45 1.26 6.59
N ASN A 140 -1.61 1.97 7.36
CA ASN A 140 -0.27 2.35 6.93
C ASN A 140 0.70 1.16 7.05
N ARG A 141 1.04 0.58 5.90
CA ARG A 141 2.01 -0.52 5.76
C ARG A 141 3.38 -0.19 6.36
N ASN A 142 3.87 1.04 6.14
CA ASN A 142 5.22 1.43 6.56
C ASN A 142 5.34 1.52 8.08
N ASN A 143 4.29 1.95 8.77
CA ASN A 143 4.25 1.94 10.23
C ASN A 143 4.37 0.51 10.79
N HIS A 144 3.70 -0.47 10.18
CA HIS A 144 3.79 -1.88 10.58
C HIS A 144 5.18 -2.45 10.34
N ILE A 145 5.79 -2.12 9.20
CA ILE A 145 7.17 -2.51 8.88
C ILE A 145 8.12 -1.90 9.92
N GLN A 146 8.07 -0.59 10.15
CA GLN A 146 8.91 0.09 11.14
C GLN A 146 8.78 -0.52 12.54
N TRP A 147 7.55 -0.84 12.97
CA TRP A 147 7.35 -1.53 14.24
C TRP A 147 8.05 -2.88 14.27
N CYS A 148 7.83 -3.73 13.24
CA CYS A 148 8.43 -5.06 13.13
C CYS A 148 9.96 -5.04 13.19
N GLN A 149 10.58 -4.05 12.55
CA GLN A 149 12.04 -3.91 12.51
C GLN A 149 12.66 -3.69 13.89
N LEU A 150 11.87 -3.23 14.86
CA LEU A 150 12.30 -3.03 16.25
C LEU A 150 12.02 -4.25 17.15
N GLN A 151 11.38 -5.30 16.63
CA GLN A 151 10.96 -6.46 17.40
C GLN A 151 11.79 -7.70 17.13
N THR A 152 11.77 -8.65 18.07
CA THR A 152 12.23 -10.02 17.84
C THR A 152 11.26 -10.80 16.95
N PRO A 153 11.73 -11.83 16.22
CA PRO A 153 10.85 -12.71 15.44
C PRO A 153 9.68 -13.28 16.26
N GLU A 154 9.93 -13.67 17.51
CA GLU A 154 8.93 -14.23 18.42
C GLU A 154 7.84 -13.21 18.72
N ARG A 155 8.24 -11.96 19.00
CA ARG A 155 7.30 -10.87 19.29
C ARG A 155 6.47 -10.49 18.06
N VAL A 156 7.04 -10.56 16.86
CA VAL A 156 6.29 -10.38 15.60
C VAL A 156 5.26 -11.51 15.42
N ASN A 157 5.67 -12.77 15.61
CA ASN A 157 4.78 -13.92 15.49
C ASN A 157 3.63 -13.86 16.52
N GLN A 158 3.94 -13.50 17.76
CA GLN A 158 2.95 -13.33 18.82
C GLN A 158 1.96 -12.20 18.48
N ALA A 159 2.46 -11.04 18.05
CA ALA A 159 1.59 -9.94 17.64
C ALA A 159 0.68 -10.35 16.48
N LEU A 160 1.22 -11.04 15.48
CA LEU A 160 0.43 -11.52 14.34
C LEU A 160 -0.65 -12.52 14.76
N SER A 161 -0.34 -13.44 15.67
CA SER A 161 -1.32 -14.36 16.27
C SER A 161 -2.44 -13.60 16.98
N ASN A 162 -2.09 -12.62 17.82
CA ASN A 162 -3.05 -11.80 18.56
C ASN A 162 -3.99 -11.02 17.62
N TRP A 163 -3.46 -10.41 16.55
CA TRP A 163 -4.27 -9.70 15.57
C TRP A 163 -5.21 -10.62 14.81
N ARG A 164 -4.74 -11.82 14.42
CA ARG A 164 -5.59 -12.85 13.79
C ARG A 164 -6.69 -13.33 14.73
N GLN A 165 -6.40 -13.49 16.02
CA GLN A 165 -7.41 -13.84 17.01
C GLN A 165 -8.46 -12.73 17.16
N ARG A 166 -8.03 -11.46 17.24
CA ARG A 166 -8.96 -10.32 17.28
C ARG A 166 -9.85 -10.28 16.04
N LEU A 167 -9.28 -10.50 14.85
CA LEU A 167 -10.04 -10.53 13.60
C LEU A 167 -11.08 -11.68 13.55
N ARG A 168 -10.79 -12.83 14.18
CA ARG A 168 -11.76 -13.94 14.29
C ARG A 168 -12.86 -13.69 15.33
N GLY A 169 -12.67 -12.72 16.22
CA GLY A 169 -13.68 -12.28 17.19
C GLY A 169 -14.54 -11.12 16.69
N CYS A 170 -14.26 -10.64 15.47
CA CYS A 170 -15.24 -10.00 14.62
C CYS A 170 -16.24 -11.08 14.15
#